data_AF-A0A7K6DAM5-F1
#
_entry.id   AF-A0A7K6DAM5-F1
#
_cell.length_a   1.000
_cell.length_b   1.000
_cell.length_c   1.000
_cell.angle_alpha   90.00
_cell.angle_beta   90.00
_cell.angle_gamma   90.00
#
_symmetry.space_group_name_H-M   'P 1'
#
loop_
_entity.id
_entity.type
_entity.pdbx_description
1 polymer ?
#
loop_
_entity_poly.entity_id
_entity_poly.type
_entity_poly.pdbx_seq_one_letter_code
_entity_poly.pdbx_strand_id
1 'polypeptide(L)'
;LIEIKRPVRHHWALYVGKGYVIHVTAVGKAGAAWQDAEMVKVKKELLSKVVGNDEWRVNNKNDWCCTPLPAEEIIWRAECWIDKEVPYDVFGWECERFVKRLRYGGQVSE
;
A
#
# COMPACT_ATOMS: atom_id res chain seq x y z
N LEU A 1 2.37 8.73 -1.11
CA LEU A 1 2.59 7.40 -0.53
C LEU A 1 2.95 7.60 0.93
N ILE A 2 2.46 6.72 1.79
CA ILE A 2 2.74 6.72 3.23
C ILE A 2 3.67 5.56 3.50
N GLU A 3 4.84 5.84 4.06
CA GLU A 3 5.78 4.86 4.55
C GLU A 3 5.64 4.78 6.08
N ILE A 4 5.36 3.59 6.59
CA ILE A 4 5.17 3.30 8.01
C ILE A 4 6.35 2.44 8.44
N LYS A 5 7.16 2.95 9.36
CA LYS A 5 8.32 2.24 9.87
C LYS A 5 7.85 1.06 10.71
N ARG A 6 8.31 -0.15 10.38
CA ARG A 6 8.06 -1.37 11.15
C ARG A 6 9.40 -2.03 11.43
N PRO A 7 9.55 -2.80 12.52
CA PRO A 7 10.84 -3.36 12.92
C PRO A 7 11.52 -4.26 11.87
N VAL A 8 10.73 -4.99 11.07
CA VAL A 8 11.27 -5.98 10.11
C VAL A 8 11.27 -5.46 8.67
N ARG A 9 10.12 -5.01 8.16
CA ARG A 9 10.00 -4.37 6.85
C ARG A 9 8.99 -3.26 6.90
N HIS A 10 9.35 -2.10 6.36
CA HIS A 10 8.46 -0.95 6.29
C HIS A 10 7.16 -1.33 5.57
N HIS A 11 6.06 -0.82 6.11
CA HIS A 11 4.75 -0.98 5.49
C HIS A 11 4.43 0.25 4.65
N TRP A 12 3.66 0.06 3.58
CA TRP A 12 3.35 1.11 2.63
C TRP A 12 1.85 1.18 2.39
N ALA A 13 1.36 2.41 2.29
CA ALA A 13 -0.04 2.71 2.04
C ALA A 13 -0.21 3.90 1.08
N LEU A 14 -1.34 3.95 0.39
CA LEU A 14 -1.73 5.06 -0.47
C LEU A 14 -2.77 5.91 0.23
N TYR A 15 -2.48 7.20 0.45
CA TYR A 15 -3.46 8.13 1.00
C TYR A 15 -4.50 8.51 -0.06
N VAL A 16 -5.79 8.38 0.28
CA VAL A 16 -6.92 8.61 -0.62
C VAL A 16 -7.89 9.69 -0.13
N GLY A 17 -7.46 10.50 0.85
CA GLY A 17 -8.24 11.62 1.39
C GLY A 17 -9.03 11.30 2.65
N LYS A 18 -9.48 12.35 3.34
CA LYS A 18 -10.33 12.28 4.56
C LYS A 18 -9.76 11.37 5.66
N GLY A 19 -8.44 11.27 5.78
CA GLY A 19 -7.80 10.39 6.76
C GLY A 19 -7.73 8.91 6.38
N TYR A 20 -8.18 8.52 5.18
CA TYR A 20 -8.17 7.13 4.73
C TYR A 20 -6.94 6.80 3.89
N VAL A 21 -6.51 5.55 4.01
CA VAL A 21 -5.48 4.94 3.19
C VAL A 21 -5.97 3.61 2.60
N ILE A 22 -5.43 3.27 1.42
CA ILE A 22 -5.53 1.94 0.82
C ILE A 22 -4.20 1.22 1.00
N HIS A 23 -4.22 0.00 1.54
CA HIS A 23 -3.02 -0.80 1.75
C HIS A 23 -3.31 -2.31 1.64
N VAL A 24 -2.25 -3.08 1.51
CA VAL A 24 -2.29 -4.54 1.51
C VAL A 24 -2.25 -5.06 2.96
N THR A 25 -3.02 -6.10 3.26
CA THR A 25 -3.09 -6.75 4.58
C THR A 25 -3.06 -8.27 4.42
N ALA A 26 -2.58 -9.01 5.42
CA ALA A 26 -2.77 -10.45 5.49
C ALA A 26 -4.28 -10.81 5.46
N VAL A 27 -4.64 -11.90 4.79
CA VAL A 27 -5.90 -12.62 5.02
C VAL A 27 -5.62 -13.67 6.10
N GLY A 28 -6.42 -13.69 7.17
CA GLY A 28 -6.23 -14.61 8.29
C GLY A 28 -6.26 -13.91 9.65
N LYS A 29 -5.51 -14.43 10.63
CA LYS A 29 -5.53 -13.93 12.02
C LYS A 29 -5.22 -12.44 12.08
N ALA A 30 -6.06 -11.70 12.83
CA ALA A 30 -5.81 -10.31 13.13
C ALA A 30 -4.43 -10.15 13.81
N GLY A 31 -3.59 -9.27 13.26
CA GLY A 31 -2.23 -9.06 13.75
C GLY A 31 -1.16 -9.98 13.17
N ALA A 32 -1.51 -10.91 12.28
CA ALA A 32 -0.51 -11.65 11.51
C ALA A 32 0.27 -10.70 10.61
N ALA A 33 1.60 -10.85 10.60
CA ALA A 33 2.42 -10.18 9.61
C ALA A 33 1.95 -10.63 8.22
N TRP A 34 1.71 -9.69 7.31
CA TRP A 34 1.38 -9.97 5.90
C TRP A 34 2.47 -10.77 5.18
N GLN A 35 3.64 -10.88 5.81
CA GLN A 35 4.82 -11.62 5.37
C GLN A 35 4.64 -13.14 5.44
N ASP A 36 3.84 -13.63 6.39
CA ASP A 36 3.59 -15.06 6.59
C ASP A 36 2.23 -15.49 5.99
N ALA A 37 1.57 -14.58 5.27
CA ALA A 37 0.23 -14.80 4.76
C ALA A 37 0.29 -15.50 3.40
N GLU A 38 -0.45 -16.59 3.25
CA GLU A 38 -0.65 -17.26 1.96
C GLU A 38 -1.50 -16.39 1.01
N MET A 39 -2.45 -15.65 1.59
CA MET A 39 -3.38 -14.78 0.89
C MET A 39 -3.30 -13.37 1.47
N VAL A 40 -3.39 -12.37 0.60
CA VAL A 40 -3.44 -10.96 1.00
C VAL A 40 -4.66 -10.27 0.42
N LYS A 41 -5.10 -9.23 1.11
CA LYS A 41 -6.30 -8.45 0.78
C LYS A 41 -5.98 -6.97 0.80
N VAL A 42 -6.55 -6.22 -0.14
CA VAL A 42 -6.47 -4.76 -0.13
C VAL A 42 -7.64 -4.19 0.68
N LYS A 43 -7.32 -3.33 1.64
CA LYS A 43 -8.32 -2.66 2.50
C LYS A 43 -8.19 -1.15 2.43
N LYS A 44 -9.33 -0.48 2.63
CA LYS A 44 -9.43 0.96 2.88
C LYS A 44 -9.70 1.19 4.36
N GLU A 45 -8.74 1.77 5.07
CA GLU A 45 -8.81 1.96 6.53
C GLU A 45 -8.34 3.36 6.93
N LEU A 46 -8.66 3.79 8.14
CA LEU A 46 -8.15 5.05 8.68
C LEU A 46 -6.63 4.95 8.87
N LEU A 47 -5.91 6.00 8.44
CA LEU A 47 -4.47 6.09 8.61
C LEU A 47 -4.04 5.86 10.06
N SER A 48 -4.77 6.45 11.02
CA SER A 48 -4.52 6.29 12.46
C SER A 48 -4.59 4.82 12.90
N LYS A 49 -5.51 4.03 12.33
CA LYS A 49 -5.64 2.60 12.62
C LYS A 49 -4.50 1.79 12.00
N VAL A 50 -4.09 2.13 10.77
CA VAL A 50 -3.04 1.40 10.04
C VAL A 50 -1.64 1.70 10.59
N VAL A 51 -1.42 2.94 11.04
CA VAL A 51 -0.17 3.36 11.68
C VAL A 51 -0.09 2.79 13.09
N GLY A 52 -1.14 2.93 13.90
CA GLY A 52 -1.06 2.59 15.32
C GLY A 52 -0.09 3.52 16.05
N ASN A 53 0.92 2.95 16.71
CA ASN A 53 1.93 3.69 17.47
C ASN A 53 3.25 3.88 16.70
N ASP A 54 3.30 3.44 15.46
CA ASP A 54 4.53 3.44 14.67
C ASP A 54 4.81 4.80 14.02
N GLU A 55 6.08 5.10 13.81
CA GLU A 55 6.46 6.29 13.04
C GLU A 55 6.07 6.13 11.56
N TRP A 56 5.61 7.23 10.95
CA TRP A 56 5.30 7.25 9.53
C TRP A 56 5.67 8.58 8.89
N ARG A 57 5.85 8.58 7.57
CA ARG A 57 6.09 9.79 6.79
C ARG A 57 5.43 9.70 5.41
N VAL A 58 5.15 10.86 4.84
CA VAL A 58 4.86 10.96 3.41
C VAL A 58 6.17 10.74 2.65
N ASN A 59 6.21 9.75 1.76
CA ASN A 59 7.40 9.42 0.99
C ASN A 59 7.06 9.22 -0.49
N ASN A 60 7.18 10.29 -1.28
CA ASN A 60 7.07 10.22 -2.74
C ASN A 60 8.45 10.30 -3.41
N LYS A 61 9.43 9.54 -2.92
CA LYS A 61 10.84 9.58 -3.39
C LYS A 61 11.06 9.34 -4.89
N ASN A 62 10.06 8.92 -5.66
CA ASN A 62 10.20 8.70 -7.11
C ASN A 62 9.61 9.84 -7.94
N ASP A 63 8.98 10.85 -7.32
CA ASP A 63 8.43 12.01 -8.05
C ASP A 63 9.51 12.83 -8.80
N TRP A 64 10.79 12.70 -8.43
CA TRP A 64 11.89 13.39 -9.12
C TRP A 64 12.22 12.78 -10.50
N CYS A 65 11.91 11.50 -10.72
CA CYS A 65 12.21 10.79 -11.97
C CYS A 65 10.97 10.21 -12.67
N CYS A 66 9.84 10.09 -11.96
CA CYS A 66 8.61 9.52 -12.49
C CYS A 66 7.44 10.44 -12.19
N THR A 67 6.78 10.91 -13.25
CA THR A 67 5.57 11.72 -13.11
C THR A 67 4.43 10.85 -12.56
N PRO A 68 3.79 11.22 -11.43
CA PRO A 68 2.65 10.49 -10.94
C PRO A 68 1.46 10.62 -11.90
N LEU A 69 0.62 9.60 -11.95
CA LEU A 69 -0.67 9.66 -12.64
C LEU A 69 -1.58 10.73 -12.01
N PRO A 70 -2.61 11.20 -12.73
CA PRO A 70 -3.63 12.07 -12.15
C PRO A 70 -4.22 11.47 -10.87
N ALA A 71 -4.44 12.31 -9.85
CA ALA A 71 -4.88 11.85 -8.53
C ALA A 71 -6.16 11.01 -8.59
N GLU A 72 -7.12 11.41 -9.43
CA GLU A 72 -8.37 10.69 -9.66
C GLU A 72 -8.13 9.29 -10.24
N GLU A 73 -7.20 9.15 -11.18
CA GLU A 73 -6.84 7.86 -11.77
C GLU A 73 -6.13 6.97 -10.74
N ILE A 74 -5.23 7.54 -9.92
CA ILE A 74 -4.58 6.80 -8.84
C ILE A 74 -5.61 6.22 -7.87
N ILE A 75 -6.58 7.05 -7.45
CA ILE A 75 -7.65 6.64 -6.53
C ILE A 75 -8.53 5.58 -7.17
N TRP A 76 -9.00 5.81 -8.40
CA TRP A 76 -9.85 4.86 -9.13
C TRP A 76 -9.17 3.49 -9.27
N ARG A 77 -7.89 3.48 -9.69
CA ARG A 77 -7.09 2.25 -9.78
C ARG A 77 -7.00 1.55 -8.44
N ALA A 78 -6.76 2.29 -7.35
CA ALA A 78 -6.64 1.72 -6.01
C ALA A 78 -7.95 1.13 -5.49
N GLU A 79 -9.07 1.81 -5.72
CA GLU A 79 -10.40 1.35 -5.31
C GLU A 79 -10.82 0.07 -6.05
N CYS A 80 -10.40 -0.12 -7.30
CA CYS A 80 -10.60 -1.35 -8.05
C CYS A 80 -9.94 -2.60 -7.42
N TRP A 81 -9.04 -2.43 -6.46
CA TRP A 81 -8.42 -3.55 -5.74
C TRP A 81 -9.05 -3.87 -4.40
N ILE A 82 -9.89 -2.97 -3.85
CA ILE A 82 -10.50 -3.16 -2.54
C ILE A 82 -11.24 -4.49 -2.50
N ASP A 83 -11.08 -5.18 -1.38
CA ASP A 83 -11.68 -6.47 -1.09
C ASP A 83 -11.22 -7.67 -1.94
N LYS A 84 -10.34 -7.46 -2.93
CA LYS A 84 -9.74 -8.57 -3.67
C LYS A 84 -8.75 -9.32 -2.80
N GLU A 85 -8.98 -10.62 -2.66
CA GLU A 85 -8.03 -11.56 -2.10
C GLU A 85 -7.24 -12.18 -3.24
N VAL A 86 -5.92 -12.09 -3.15
CA VAL A 86 -5.03 -12.74 -4.11
C VAL A 86 -3.91 -13.43 -3.35
N PRO A 87 -3.35 -14.51 -3.90
CA PRO A 87 -2.25 -15.17 -3.25
C PRO A 87 -1.03 -14.24 -3.19
N TYR A 88 -0.27 -14.38 -2.11
CA TYR A 88 0.84 -13.48 -1.77
C TYR A 88 1.90 -13.44 -2.88
N ASP A 89 2.11 -14.58 -3.56
CA ASP A 89 3.01 -14.74 -4.71
C ASP A 89 2.63 -13.84 -5.91
N VAL A 90 1.34 -13.57 -6.12
CA VAL A 90 0.83 -12.64 -7.15
C VAL A 90 1.16 -11.20 -6.79
N PHE A 91 1.19 -10.86 -5.49
CA PHE A 91 1.76 -9.60 -5.03
C PHE A 91 3.30 -9.61 -5.06
N GLY A 92 3.90 -10.80 -5.13
CA GLY A 92 5.28 -11.06 -5.60
C GLY A 92 6.33 -10.17 -4.96
N TRP A 93 6.14 -9.85 -3.67
CA TRP A 93 6.91 -8.88 -2.89
C TRP A 93 6.45 -7.40 -3.01
N GLU A 94 6.04 -6.91 -1.84
CA GLU A 94 6.06 -5.53 -1.33
C GLU A 94 4.82 -4.66 -1.54
N CYS A 95 4.20 -4.31 -0.42
CA CYS A 95 3.25 -3.21 -0.30
C CYS A 95 3.81 -1.89 -0.91
N GLU A 96 5.13 -1.69 -0.90
CA GLU A 96 5.81 -0.58 -1.60
C GLU A 96 5.53 -0.62 -3.11
N ARG A 97 5.77 -1.78 -3.73
CA ARG A 97 5.62 -1.97 -5.17
C ARG A 97 4.18 -1.80 -5.61
N PHE A 98 3.23 -2.31 -4.83
CA PHE A 98 1.80 -2.09 -5.08
C PHE A 98 1.45 -0.60 -5.15
N VAL A 99 1.80 0.17 -4.12
CA VAL A 99 1.43 1.59 -4.07
C VAL A 99 2.20 2.43 -5.09
N LYS A 100 3.43 2.03 -5.47
CA LYS A 100 4.17 2.63 -6.58
C LYS A 100 3.51 2.34 -7.93
N ARG A 101 3.06 1.11 -8.19
CA ARG A 101 2.32 0.76 -9.42
C ARG A 101 1.03 1.56 -9.54
N LEU A 102 0.33 1.78 -8.43
CA LEU A 102 -0.85 2.65 -8.40
C LEU A 102 -0.50 4.10 -8.71
N ARG A 103 0.57 4.65 -8.11
CA ARG A 103 0.95 6.07 -8.29
C ARG A 103 1.56 6.39 -9.66
N TYR A 104 2.44 5.54 -10.17
CA TYR A 104 3.26 5.81 -11.36
C TYR A 104 2.89 4.94 -12.57
N GLY A 105 1.82 4.15 -12.48
CA GLY A 105 1.35 3.33 -13.60
C GLY A 105 2.32 2.26 -14.09
N GLY A 106 3.28 1.83 -13.27
CA GLY A 106 4.29 0.84 -13.65
C GLY A 106 5.55 1.42 -14.32
N GLN A 107 5.71 2.75 -14.34
CA GLN A 107 6.93 3.42 -14.84
C GLN A 107 8.15 3.23 -13.93
N VAL A 108 7.92 2.88 -12.66
CA VAL A 108 9.00 2.56 -11.74
C VAL A 108 9.35 1.08 -11.93
N SER A 109 10.39 0.81 -12.72
CA SER A 109 11.08 -0.48 -12.74
C SER A 109 11.88 -0.66 -11.45
N GLU A 110 12.03 -1.91 -11.01
CA GLU A 110 12.84 -2.29 -9.83
C GLU A 110 14.30 -1.85 -9.94
#